data_AF-A0A1Q3APN7-F1
#
_entry.id   AF-A0A1Q3APN7-F1
#
_cell.length_a   1.000
_cell.length_b   1.000
_cell.length_c   1.000
_cell.angle_alpha   90.00
_cell.angle_beta   90.00
_cell.angle_gamma   90.00
#
_symmetry.space_group_name_H-M   'P 1'
#
loop_
_entity.id
_entity.type
_entity.pdbx_description
1 polymer ?
#
loop_
_entity_poly.entity_id
_entity_poly.type
_entity_poly.pdbx_seq_one_letter_code
_entity_poly.pdbx_strand_id
1 'polypeptide(L)'
;MHDYDCFDLAYSHAAITGYLSSIEQLSGANFGKWKKQISIILGVMDLDYALWVDAPPSLTAESSAEQKAAYDKWERFNCISLMIMKGSITNAICRAIPNSDNAKIYLADVEE
;
A
#
# COMPACT_ATOMS: atom_id res chain seq x y z
N MET A 1 -26.66 14.87 3.03
CA MET A 1 -26.06 13.66 3.65
C MET A 1 -25.76 12.73 2.50
N HIS A 2 -24.61 12.93 1.84
CA HIS A 2 -24.22 12.10 0.72
C HIS A 2 -23.44 10.92 1.28
N ASP A 3 -24.00 9.73 1.10
CA ASP A 3 -23.33 8.45 1.31
C ASP A 3 -22.03 8.46 0.51
N TYR A 4 -20.91 8.61 1.22
CA TYR A 4 -19.58 8.31 0.70
C TYR A 4 -19.28 6.81 0.93
N ASP A 5 -20.20 5.93 0.55
CA ASP A 5 -19.93 4.49 0.42
C ASP A 5 -19.28 4.20 -0.95
N CYS A 6 -18.31 5.02 -1.34
CA CYS A 6 -17.44 4.75 -2.48
C CYS A 6 -16.11 4.19 -1.95
N PHE A 7 -16.21 3.07 -1.23
CA PHE A 7 -15.04 2.23 -0.91
C PHE A 7 -15.29 0.72 -1.07
N ASP A 8 -16.53 0.32 -1.35
CA ASP A 8 -16.82 -1.04 -1.81
C ASP A 8 -16.67 -1.12 -3.33
N LEU A 9 -15.47 -0.83 -3.85
CA LEU A 9 -15.04 -1.57 -5.04
C LEU A 9 -14.80 -2.99 -4.55
N ALA A 10 -15.88 -3.78 -4.52
CA ALA A 10 -15.82 -5.22 -4.32
C ALA A 10 -15.13 -5.85 -5.54
N TYR A 11 -13.82 -5.63 -5.66
CA TYR A 11 -12.98 -6.38 -6.56
C TYR A 11 -13.22 -7.85 -6.28
N SER A 12 -13.51 -8.62 -7.33
CA SER A 12 -13.71 -10.05 -7.13
C SER A 12 -12.46 -10.62 -6.47
N HIS A 13 -12.64 -11.44 -5.44
CA HIS A 13 -11.53 -12.07 -4.74
C HIS A 13 -10.59 -12.81 -5.71
N ALA A 14 -11.17 -13.38 -6.77
CA ALA A 14 -10.46 -13.99 -7.89
C ALA A 14 -9.58 -13.00 -8.67
N ALA A 15 -10.06 -11.79 -8.98
CA ALA A 15 -9.27 -10.77 -9.67
C ALA A 15 -8.10 -10.30 -8.80
N ILE A 16 -8.34 -10.01 -7.51
CA ILE A 16 -7.27 -9.64 -6.57
C ILE A 16 -6.21 -10.74 -6.51
N THR A 17 -6.64 -11.99 -6.31
CA THR A 17 -5.73 -13.15 -6.23
C THR A 17 -4.94 -13.32 -7.53
N GLY A 18 -5.59 -13.14 -8.68
CA GLY A 18 -4.94 -13.19 -9.99
C GLY A 18 -3.85 -12.12 -10.13
N TYR A 19 -4.15 -10.87 -9.77
CA TYR A 19 -3.18 -9.79 -9.81
C TYR A 19 -2.00 -10.05 -8.87
N LEU A 20 -2.26 -10.43 -7.61
CA LEU A 20 -1.19 -10.73 -6.63
C LEU A 20 -0.32 -11.90 -7.09
N SER A 21 -0.92 -12.94 -7.68
CA SER A 21 -0.18 -14.11 -8.21
C SER A 21 0.64 -13.78 -9.45
N SER A 22 0.34 -12.66 -10.14
CA SER A 22 1.07 -12.23 -11.34
C SER A 22 2.32 -11.40 -11.03
N ILE A 23 2.48 -10.94 -9.79
CA ILE A 23 3.66 -10.19 -9.37
C ILE A 23 4.86 -11.12 -9.43
N GLU A 24 5.84 -10.77 -10.25
CA GLU A 24 7.11 -11.47 -10.22
C GLU A 24 7.83 -11.07 -8.92
N GLN A 25 8.20 -12.06 -8.10
CA GLN A 25 8.82 -11.81 -6.82
C GLN A 25 10.09 -10.97 -7.00
N LEU A 26 10.27 -9.94 -6.17
CA LEU A 26 11.45 -9.08 -6.26
C LEU A 26 12.72 -9.89 -5.97
N SER A 27 13.62 -9.82 -6.94
CA SER A 27 15.00 -10.28 -6.89
C SER A 27 15.92 -9.11 -7.27
N GLY A 28 17.22 -9.25 -7.04
CA GLY A 28 18.16 -8.15 -7.31
C GLY A 28 18.19 -7.68 -8.77
N ALA A 29 17.68 -8.46 -9.74
CA ALA A 29 17.76 -8.16 -11.17
C ALA A 29 16.47 -7.57 -11.79
N ASN A 30 15.33 -7.62 -11.09
CA ASN A 30 14.01 -7.33 -11.70
C ASN A 30 13.28 -6.11 -11.09
N PHE A 31 13.96 -5.26 -10.32
CA PHE A 31 13.36 -4.12 -9.62
C PHE A 31 12.45 -3.25 -10.50
N GLY A 32 12.92 -2.82 -11.67
CA GLY A 32 12.13 -1.96 -12.56
C GLY A 32 10.81 -2.60 -13.03
N LYS A 33 10.81 -3.92 -13.25
CA LYS A 33 9.60 -4.68 -13.59
C LYS A 33 8.69 -4.83 -12.38
N TRP A 34 9.25 -5.21 -11.24
CA TRP A 34 8.53 -5.36 -9.97
C TRP A 34 7.83 -4.06 -9.57
N LYS A 35 8.55 -2.93 -9.55
CA LYS A 35 8.01 -1.60 -9.22
C LYS A 35 6.83 -1.24 -10.10
N LYS A 36 6.93 -1.47 -11.41
CA LYS A 36 5.82 -1.24 -12.36
C LYS A 36 4.60 -2.11 -12.04
N GLN A 37 4.78 -3.39 -11.73
CA GLN A 37 3.67 -4.28 -11.36
C GLN A 37 3.01 -3.83 -10.05
N ILE A 38 3.80 -3.46 -9.05
CA ILE A 38 3.31 -2.92 -7.78
C ILE A 38 2.50 -1.64 -8.00
N SER A 39 3.02 -0.67 -8.77
CA SER A 39 2.30 0.57 -9.05
C SER A 39 0.96 0.34 -9.76
N ILE A 40 0.89 -0.59 -10.71
CA ILE A 40 -0.37 -0.93 -11.40
C ILE A 40 -1.38 -1.54 -10.42
N ILE A 41 -0.95 -2.51 -9.59
CA ILE A 41 -1.85 -3.20 -8.66
C ILE A 41 -2.38 -2.25 -7.59
N LEU A 42 -1.50 -1.43 -7.01
CA LEU A 42 -1.91 -0.46 -6.01
C LEU A 42 -2.83 0.61 -6.61
N GLY A 43 -2.55 1.08 -7.83
CA GLY A 43 -3.41 2.05 -8.52
C GLY A 43 -4.77 1.48 -8.93
N VAL A 44 -4.83 0.23 -9.39
CA VAL A 44 -6.12 -0.44 -9.66
C VAL A 44 -6.92 -0.57 -8.38
N MET A 45 -6.29 -0.88 -7.24
CA MET A 45 -7.00 -1.07 -5.98
C MET A 45 -7.25 0.23 -5.18
N ASP A 46 -6.95 1.39 -5.76
CA ASP A 46 -6.96 2.72 -5.11
C ASP A 46 -6.09 2.80 -3.83
N LEU A 47 -5.13 1.88 -3.67
CA LEU A 47 -4.21 1.80 -2.54
C LEU A 47 -3.01 2.73 -2.73
N ASP A 48 -2.74 3.15 -3.96
CA ASP A 48 -1.65 4.08 -4.27
C ASP A 48 -1.84 5.44 -3.58
N TYR A 49 -3.05 5.76 -3.12
CA TYR A 49 -3.32 6.91 -2.24
C TYR A 49 -2.32 7.03 -1.08
N ALA A 50 -1.96 5.91 -0.43
CA ALA A 50 -0.97 5.91 0.67
C ALA A 50 0.48 6.15 0.20
N LEU A 51 0.75 6.03 -1.10
CA LEU A 51 2.04 6.40 -1.70
C LEU A 51 2.11 7.87 -2.09
N TRP A 52 0.97 8.47 -2.45
CA TRP A 52 0.89 9.88 -2.84
C TRP A 52 0.75 10.80 -1.62
N VAL A 53 -0.14 10.45 -0.70
CA VAL A 53 -0.50 11.29 0.44
C VAL A 53 0.42 11.00 1.62
N ASP A 54 1.02 12.07 2.15
CA ASP A 54 1.86 11.99 3.34
C ASP A 54 1.04 11.53 4.55
N ALA A 55 1.73 10.89 5.50
CA ALA A 55 1.09 10.41 6.72
C ALA A 55 0.37 11.56 7.44
N PRO A 56 -0.94 11.39 7.76
CA PRO A 56 -1.66 12.39 8.53
C PRO A 56 -1.04 12.52 9.92
N PRO A 57 -1.23 13.68 10.59
CA PRO A 57 -0.78 13.86 11.96
C PRO A 57 -1.38 12.79 12.88
N SER A 58 -0.61 12.38 13.89
CA SER A 58 -1.11 11.49 14.93
C SER A 58 -2.39 12.04 15.55
N LEU A 59 -3.38 11.17 15.71
CA LEU A 59 -4.64 11.53 16.33
C LEU A 59 -4.44 11.90 17.80
N THR A 60 -5.20 12.90 18.25
CA THR A 60 -5.27 13.31 19.65
C THR A 60 -6.71 13.17 20.16
N ALA A 61 -6.90 13.34 21.47
CA ALA A 61 -8.24 13.34 22.05
C ALA A 61 -9.15 14.43 21.45
N GLU A 62 -8.57 15.53 20.96
CA GLU A 62 -9.27 16.68 20.38
C GLU A 62 -9.50 16.56 18.87
N SER A 63 -9.01 15.49 18.23
CA SER A 63 -9.15 15.32 16.78
C SER A 63 -10.62 15.25 16.36
N SER A 64 -10.96 16.01 15.30
CA SER A 64 -12.29 16.03 14.72
C SER A 64 -12.67 14.68 14.10
N ALA A 65 -13.97 14.48 13.84
CA ALA A 65 -14.44 13.27 13.18
C ALA A 65 -13.82 13.11 11.77
N GLU A 66 -13.65 14.22 11.05
CA GLU A 66 -13.04 14.25 9.72
C GLU A 66 -11.56 13.88 9.78
N GLN A 67 -10.82 14.37 10.80
CA GLN A 67 -9.41 14.02 10.99
C GLN A 67 -9.23 12.53 11.29
N LYS A 68 -10.11 11.96 12.13
CA LYS A 68 -10.12 10.52 12.44
C LYS A 68 -10.42 9.70 11.19
N ALA A 69 -11.45 10.05 10.44
CA ALA A 69 -11.81 9.36 9.20
C ALA A 69 -10.69 9.42 8.14
N ALA A 70 -9.99 10.56 8.03
CA ALA A 70 -8.84 10.69 7.13
C ALA A 70 -7.66 9.82 7.57
N TYR A 71 -7.36 9.77 8.88
CA TYR A 71 -6.33 8.90 9.43
C TYR A 71 -6.66 7.43 9.19
N ASP A 72 -7.87 6.98 9.55
CA ASP A 72 -8.29 5.57 9.40
C ASP A 72 -8.24 5.11 7.93
N LYS A 73 -8.68 6.00 7.01
CA LYS A 73 -8.61 5.73 5.57
C LYS A 73 -7.16 5.59 5.10
N TRP A 74 -6.29 6.53 5.48
CA TRP A 74 -4.88 6.48 5.12
C TRP A 74 -4.19 5.25 5.72
N GLU A 75 -4.43 4.94 7.00
CA GLU A 75 -3.83 3.81 7.72
C GLU A 75 -4.21 2.48 7.07
N ARG A 76 -5.50 2.30 6.73
CA ARG A 76 -5.98 1.10 6.02
C ARG A 76 -5.22 0.89 4.70
N PHE A 77 -5.09 1.95 3.92
CA PHE A 77 -4.43 1.92 2.61
C PHE A 77 -2.92 1.70 2.70
N ASN A 78 -2.31 2.35 3.67
CA ASN A 78 -0.91 2.19 4.01
C ASN A 78 -0.60 0.74 4.42
N CYS A 79 -1.41 0.17 5.32
CA CYS A 79 -1.25 -1.20 5.80
C CYS A 79 -1.36 -2.23 4.67
N ILE A 80 -2.40 -2.14 3.83
CA ILE A 80 -2.58 -3.08 2.71
C ILE A 80 -1.45 -2.93 1.68
N SER A 81 -1.01 -1.71 1.38
CA SER A 81 0.12 -1.46 0.48
C SER A 81 1.40 -2.11 1.00
N LEU A 82 1.69 -1.97 2.29
CA LEU A 82 2.84 -2.63 2.94
C LEU A 82 2.74 -4.16 2.85
N MET A 83 1.55 -4.74 3.06
CA MET A 83 1.36 -6.20 2.95
C MET A 83 1.67 -6.70 1.53
N ILE A 84 1.19 -5.99 0.49
CA ILE A 84 1.43 -6.37 -0.91
C ILE A 84 2.93 -6.24 -1.26
N MET A 85 3.56 -5.13 -0.88
CA MET A 85 4.99 -4.92 -1.14
C MET A 85 5.84 -5.95 -0.39
N LYS A 86 5.67 -6.10 0.93
CA LYS A 86 6.45 -7.08 1.73
C LYS A 86 6.22 -8.52 1.28
N GLY A 87 4.97 -8.87 0.92
CA GLY A 87 4.62 -10.21 0.45
C GLY A 87 5.15 -10.56 -0.94
N SER A 88 5.46 -9.55 -1.76
CA SER A 88 6.01 -9.73 -3.11
C SER A 88 7.55 -9.67 -3.17
N ILE A 89 8.22 -9.49 -2.04
CA ILE A 89 9.69 -9.47 -1.94
C ILE A 89 10.16 -10.80 -1.35
N THR A 90 11.32 -11.30 -1.80
CA THR A 90 11.93 -12.48 -1.17
C THR A 90 12.31 -12.21 0.28
N ASN A 91 12.15 -13.19 1.17
CA ASN A 91 12.51 -13.03 2.59
C ASN A 91 13.99 -12.61 2.80
N ALA A 92 14.89 -12.99 1.88
CA ALA A 92 16.29 -12.57 1.94
C ALA A 92 16.46 -11.06 1.75
N ILE A 93 15.80 -10.47 0.74
CA ILE A 93 15.84 -9.03 0.47
C ILE A 93 15.02 -8.26 1.52
N CYS A 94 13.85 -8.79 1.89
CA CYS A 94 12.95 -8.19 2.87
C CYS A 94 13.64 -7.97 4.24
N ARG A 95 14.56 -8.85 4.64
CA ARG A 95 15.36 -8.70 5.86
C ARG A 95 16.45 -7.63 5.77
N ALA A 96 16.89 -7.28 4.56
CA ALA A 96 17.90 -6.25 4.34
C ALA A 96 17.29 -4.84 4.30
N ILE A 97 16.01 -4.72 3.95
CA ILE A 97 15.28 -3.46 3.91
C ILE A 97 14.89 -3.05 5.34
N PRO A 98 15.13 -1.80 5.77
CA PRO A 98 14.63 -1.28 7.03
C PRO A 98 13.12 -1.47 7.17
N ASN A 99 12.66 -1.91 8.34
CA ASN A 99 11.22 -2.00 8.57
C ASN A 99 10.63 -0.59 8.67
N SER A 100 9.52 -0.36 7.97
CA SER A 100 8.78 0.90 7.99
C SER A 100 7.28 0.63 8.12
N ASP A 101 6.62 1.51 8.86
CA ASP A 101 5.17 1.56 9.03
C ASP A 101 4.52 2.51 8.02
N ASN A 102 5.31 3.08 7.10
CA ASN A 102 4.83 3.95 6.02
C ASN A 102 5.19 3.33 4.66
N ALA A 103 4.19 3.05 3.84
CA ALA A 103 4.31 2.43 2.53
C ALA A 103 5.17 3.26 1.56
N LYS A 104 5.02 4.59 1.58
CA LYS A 104 5.80 5.50 0.74
C LYS A 104 7.28 5.45 1.09
N ILE A 105 7.60 5.47 2.37
CA ILE A 105 8.99 5.34 2.87
C ILE A 105 9.54 3.96 2.53
N TYR A 106 8.78 2.90 2.82
CA TYR A 106 9.20 1.53 2.52
C TYR A 106 9.50 1.32 1.03
N LEU A 107 8.69 1.88 0.13
CA LEU A 107 8.94 1.79 -1.32
C LEU A 107 10.24 2.51 -1.73
N ALA A 108 10.57 3.63 -1.08
CA ALA A 108 11.82 4.33 -1.31
C ALA A 108 13.02 3.50 -0.81
N ASP A 109 12.90 2.87 0.37
CA ASP A 109 13.94 2.00 0.94
C ASP A 109 14.21 0.74 0.09
N VAL A 110 13.25 0.31 -0.74
CA VAL A 110 13.42 -0.81 -1.68
C VAL A 110 14.16 -0.37 -2.96
N GLU A 111 14.14 0.92 -3.28
CA GLU A 111 14.79 1.49 -4.47
C GLU A 111 16.29 1.80 -4.26
N GLU A 112 16.72 1.93 -3.01
CA GLU A 112 18.10 2.20 -2.59
C GLU A 112 19.00 0.95 -2.63
#